data_AF-A0ABD5W5M7-F1
#
_entry.id   AF-A0ABD5W5M7-F1
#
_cell.length_a   1.000
_cell.length_b   1.000
_cell.length_c   1.000
_cell.angle_alpha   90.00
_cell.angle_beta   90.00
_cell.angle_gamma   90.00
#
_symmetry.space_group_name_H-M   'P 1'
#
loop_
_entity.id
_entity.type
_entity.pdbx_description
1 polymer ?
#
loop_
_entity_poly.entity_id
_entity_poly.type
_entity_poly.pdbx_seq_one_letter_code
_entity_poly.pdbx_strand_id
1 'polypeptide(L)'
;MRVPLRHYLATTTAGTFFLILLGVYTGKIGAGLSCEARWPLCDGWMGLFPANWPSFVEWFHRLVAFVVGFLILGAAIMAWRRNRSKSLRYTTLLAVLLLPVQIFFGANTVLNFGVTASMMHQFAAQAIFGSLVIATTIAYVKHGASSGQSPSGPNVQHADD
;
A
#
# COMPACT_ATOMS: atom_id res chain seq x y z
N MET A 1 -17.46 13.84 -7.21
CA MET A 1 -17.50 12.37 -7.39
C MET A 1 -17.00 11.68 -6.12
N ARG A 2 -17.79 10.83 -5.45
CA ARG A 2 -17.34 10.08 -4.27
C ARG A 2 -16.73 8.75 -4.73
N VAL A 3 -15.40 8.62 -4.68
CA VAL A 3 -14.73 7.34 -5.03
C VAL A 3 -15.19 6.24 -4.06
N PRO A 4 -15.63 5.07 -4.56
CA PRO A 4 -16.03 3.96 -3.70
C PRO A 4 -14.79 3.42 -2.97
N LEU A 5 -14.93 3.15 -1.67
CA LEU A 5 -13.82 2.68 -0.82
C LEU A 5 -13.14 1.42 -1.38
N ARG A 6 -13.91 0.53 -2.02
CA ARG A 6 -13.38 -0.69 -2.65
C ARG A 6 -12.36 -0.39 -3.76
N HIS A 7 -12.64 0.58 -4.63
CA HIS A 7 -11.73 0.93 -5.71
C HIS A 7 -10.50 1.62 -5.15
N TYR A 8 -10.67 2.48 -4.14
CA TYR A 8 -9.54 3.12 -3.48
C TYR A 8 -8.60 2.11 -2.81
N LEU A 9 -9.16 1.11 -2.10
CA LEU A 9 -8.40 0.01 -1.52
C LEU A 9 -7.68 -0.79 -2.61
N ALA A 10 -8.36 -1.15 -3.69
CA ALA A 10 -7.76 -1.85 -4.82
C ALA A 10 -6.61 -1.07 -5.48
N THR A 11 -6.78 0.23 -5.72
CA THR A 11 -5.73 1.12 -6.23
C THR A 11 -4.55 1.18 -5.27
N THR A 12 -4.82 1.26 -3.96
CA THR A 12 -3.77 1.26 -2.93
C THR A 12 -3.00 -0.07 -2.93
N THR A 13 -3.69 -1.21 -2.93
CA THR A 13 -3.08 -2.55 -2.99
C THR A 13 -2.24 -2.73 -4.26
N ALA A 14 -2.75 -2.32 -5.42
CA ALA A 14 -2.02 -2.40 -6.69
C ALA A 14 -0.78 -1.50 -6.68
N GLY A 15 -0.90 -0.28 -6.14
CA GLY A 15 0.24 0.64 -5.96
C GLY A 15 1.30 0.09 -5.02
N THR A 16 0.91 -0.54 -3.91
CA THR A 16 1.83 -1.22 -2.99
C THR A 16 2.53 -2.40 -3.67
N PHE A 17 1.83 -3.20 -4.47
CA PHE A 17 2.44 -4.29 -5.22
C PHE A 17 3.49 -3.77 -6.22
N PHE A 18 3.15 -2.73 -6.98
CA PHE A 18 4.10 -2.07 -7.88
C PHE A 18 5.32 -1.53 -7.14
N LEU A 19 5.12 -0.89 -5.98
CA LEU A 19 6.21 -0.39 -5.14
C LEU A 19 7.14 -1.51 -4.66
N ILE A 20 6.60 -2.68 -4.32
CA ILE A 20 7.40 -3.85 -3.93
C ILE A 20 8.27 -4.30 -5.11
N LEU A 21 7.72 -4.40 -6.32
CA LEU A 21 8.49 -4.77 -7.51
C LEU A 21 9.61 -3.77 -7.81
N LEU A 22 9.29 -2.47 -7.69
CA LEU A 22 10.27 -1.40 -7.84
C LEU A 22 11.36 -1.49 -6.77
N GLY A 23 11.03 -1.80 -5.52
CA GLY A 23 11.99 -2.00 -4.43
C GLY A 23 12.92 -3.19 -4.68
N VAL A 24 12.38 -4.32 -5.15
CA VAL A 24 13.20 -5.48 -5.55
C VAL A 24 14.17 -5.12 -6.67
N TYR A 25 13.71 -4.36 -7.67
CA TYR A 25 14.58 -3.88 -8.75
C TYR A 25 15.68 -2.95 -8.22
N THR A 26 15.33 -2.00 -7.35
CA THR A 26 16.26 -1.05 -6.70
C THR A 26 17.37 -1.78 -5.94
N GLY A 27 16.99 -2.81 -5.16
CA GLY A 27 17.96 -3.65 -4.44
C GLY A 27 18.86 -4.46 -5.37
N LYS A 28 18.33 -4.99 -6.48
CA LYS A 28 19.12 -5.77 -7.46
C LYS A 28 20.20 -4.95 -8.16
N ILE A 29 19.93 -3.69 -8.45
CA ILE A 29 20.90 -2.81 -9.12
C ILE A 29 21.84 -2.10 -8.14
N GLY A 30 21.74 -2.38 -6.83
CA GLY A 30 22.59 -1.76 -5.81
C GLY A 30 22.37 -0.25 -5.62
N ALA A 31 21.20 0.26 -6.01
CA ALA A 31 20.92 1.69 -6.04
C ALA A 31 21.02 2.38 -4.67
N GLY A 32 20.76 1.66 -3.57
CA GLY A 32 20.91 2.19 -2.21
C GLY A 32 22.34 2.64 -1.87
N LEU A 33 23.35 2.04 -2.50
CA LEU A 33 24.76 2.45 -2.38
C LEU A 33 25.08 3.71 -3.19
N SER A 34 24.26 4.02 -4.19
CA SER A 34 24.50 5.12 -5.13
C SER A 34 24.08 6.48 -4.57
N CYS A 35 23.14 6.50 -3.61
CA CYS A 35 22.78 7.71 -2.86
C CYS A 35 23.77 8.06 -1.72
N GLU A 36 24.99 7.53 -1.71
CA GLU A 36 26.05 7.84 -0.71
C GLU A 36 25.63 7.64 0.75
N ALA A 37 24.81 6.61 1.04
CA ALA A 37 24.23 6.37 2.37
C ALA A 37 23.41 7.57 2.92
N ARG A 38 22.87 8.42 2.04
CA ARG A 38 22.05 9.56 2.43
C ARG A 38 20.56 9.19 2.50
N TRP A 39 19.96 9.60 3.61
CA TRP A 39 18.54 9.44 3.89
C TRP A 39 18.08 10.62 4.76
N PRO A 40 16.99 11.34 4.45
CA PRO A 40 15.95 11.03 3.45
C PRO A 40 16.24 11.51 2.01
N LEU A 41 17.19 12.45 1.83
CA LEU A 41 17.60 12.96 0.53
C LEU A 41 18.65 12.02 -0.12
N CYS A 42 18.66 11.93 -1.46
CA CYS A 42 19.67 11.18 -2.24
C CYS A 42 20.80 12.14 -2.70
N ASP A 43 21.72 11.68 -3.56
CA ASP A 43 22.81 12.46 -4.14
C ASP A 43 22.31 13.56 -5.12
N GLY A 44 23.21 14.49 -5.49
CA GLY A 44 22.93 15.58 -6.43
C GLY A 44 22.56 16.94 -5.81
N TRP A 45 22.35 17.96 -6.67
CA TRP A 45 22.00 19.32 -6.23
C TRP A 45 20.68 19.31 -5.47
N MET A 46 20.72 19.69 -4.18
CA MET A 46 19.59 19.63 -3.23
C MET A 46 18.98 18.22 -3.01
N GLY A 47 19.62 17.14 -3.48
CA GLY A 47 19.09 15.76 -3.40
C GLY A 47 17.89 15.47 -4.32
N LEU A 48 17.70 16.29 -5.36
CA LEU A 48 16.58 16.23 -6.33
C LEU A 48 17.03 15.88 -7.76
N PHE A 49 18.32 15.94 -8.06
CA PHE A 49 18.89 15.63 -9.38
C PHE A 49 19.90 14.48 -9.28
N PRO A 50 19.44 13.22 -9.42
CA PRO A 50 20.29 12.05 -9.28
C PRO A 50 21.43 12.06 -10.30
N ALA A 51 22.67 11.77 -9.87
CA ALA A 51 23.83 11.88 -10.75
C ALA A 51 23.92 10.73 -11.77
N ASN A 52 23.29 9.60 -11.48
CA ASN A 52 23.34 8.38 -12.30
C ASN A 52 22.01 7.59 -12.25
N TRP A 53 21.87 6.63 -13.16
CA TRP A 53 20.64 5.83 -13.30
C TRP A 53 20.24 5.05 -12.02
N PRO A 54 21.15 4.34 -11.33
CA PRO A 54 20.81 3.70 -10.05
C PRO A 54 20.26 4.68 -9.01
N SER A 55 20.88 5.85 -8.85
CA SER A 55 20.41 6.86 -7.90
C SER A 55 19.02 7.40 -8.25
N PHE A 56 18.73 7.55 -9.55
CA PHE A 56 17.38 7.91 -10.00
C PHE A 56 16.33 6.86 -9.62
N VAL A 57 16.67 5.57 -9.74
CA VAL A 57 15.75 4.48 -9.38
C VAL A 57 15.44 4.46 -7.88
N GLU A 58 16.44 4.65 -7.02
CA GLU A 58 16.24 4.75 -5.55
C GLU A 58 15.42 6.00 -5.19
N TRP A 59 15.72 7.16 -5.79
CA TRP A 59 14.93 8.38 -5.61
C TRP A 59 13.47 8.18 -6.05
N PHE A 60 13.25 7.55 -7.20
CA PHE A 60 11.92 7.25 -7.72
C PHE A 60 11.18 6.25 -6.83
N HIS A 61 11.87 5.24 -6.30
CA HIS A 61 11.31 4.32 -5.31
C HIS A 61 10.81 5.07 -4.06
N ARG A 62 11.61 6.01 -3.52
CA ARG A 62 11.22 6.85 -2.37
C ARG A 62 10.03 7.74 -2.66
N LEU A 63 9.98 8.34 -3.85
CA LEU A 63 8.84 9.16 -4.28
C LEU A 63 7.55 8.32 -4.35
N VAL A 64 7.60 7.16 -4.99
CA VAL A 64 6.44 6.25 -5.07
C VAL A 64 6.05 5.74 -3.68
N ALA A 65 7.03 5.44 -2.81
CA ALA A 65 6.78 5.03 -1.43
C ALA A 65 6.02 6.10 -0.63
N PHE A 66 6.39 7.37 -0.80
CA PHE A 66 5.69 8.49 -0.18
C PHE A 66 4.23 8.56 -0.64
N VAL A 67 3.99 8.53 -1.96
CA VAL A 67 2.62 8.56 -2.53
C VAL A 67 1.78 7.39 -2.03
N VAL A 68 2.32 6.16 -2.08
CA VAL A 68 1.63 4.96 -1.61
C VAL A 68 1.38 5.01 -0.10
N GLY A 69 2.30 5.56 0.69
CA GLY A 69 2.11 5.79 2.12
C GLY A 69 0.88 6.66 2.42
N PHE A 70 0.68 7.76 1.67
CA PHE A 70 -0.54 8.57 1.79
C PHE A 70 -1.79 7.82 1.34
N LEU A 71 -1.69 6.98 0.30
CA LEU A 71 -2.81 6.15 -0.10
C LEU A 71 -3.25 5.21 1.04
N ILE A 72 -2.30 4.55 1.70
CA ILE A 72 -2.56 3.67 2.86
C ILE A 72 -3.21 4.45 4.01
N LEU A 73 -2.69 5.63 4.35
CA LEU A 73 -3.28 6.51 5.37
C LEU A 73 -4.72 6.91 5.01
N GLY A 74 -4.95 7.32 3.75
CA GLY A 74 -6.28 7.67 3.26
C GLY A 74 -7.26 6.49 3.29
N ALA A 75 -6.78 5.27 3.03
CA ALA A 75 -7.59 4.05 3.12
C ALA A 75 -8.08 3.80 4.55
N ALA A 76 -7.19 3.92 5.53
CA ALA A 76 -7.54 3.82 6.94
C ALA A 76 -8.53 4.93 7.33
N ILE A 77 -8.22 6.20 7.02
CA ILE A 77 -9.10 7.34 7.34
C ILE A 77 -10.51 7.12 6.76
N MET A 78 -10.64 6.65 5.52
CA MET A 78 -11.95 6.38 4.94
C MET A 78 -12.65 5.17 5.54
N ALA A 79 -11.93 4.11 5.91
CA ALA A 79 -12.51 2.95 6.60
C ALA A 79 -13.13 3.37 7.95
N TRP A 80 -12.46 4.26 8.68
CA TRP A 80 -12.92 4.80 9.96
C TRP A 80 -14.05 5.82 9.80
N ARG A 81 -13.90 6.83 8.93
CA ARG A 81 -14.93 7.87 8.70
C ARG A 81 -16.23 7.31 8.13
N ARG A 82 -16.17 6.24 7.32
CA ARG A 82 -17.37 5.58 6.75
C ARG A 82 -17.91 4.47 7.65
N ASN A 83 -17.47 4.42 8.91
CA ASN A 83 -17.90 3.50 9.95
C ASN A 83 -17.98 2.02 9.48
N ARG A 84 -16.97 1.55 8.72
CA ARG A 84 -16.96 0.20 8.15
C ARG A 84 -16.82 -0.89 9.22
N SER A 85 -16.98 -2.16 8.85
CA SER A 85 -16.84 -3.29 9.79
C SER A 85 -15.51 -3.27 10.54
N LYS A 86 -15.53 -3.71 11.81
CA LYS A 86 -14.34 -3.79 12.69
C LYS A 86 -13.12 -4.42 11.98
N SER A 87 -13.32 -5.54 11.28
CA SER A 87 -12.25 -6.22 10.54
C SER A 87 -11.56 -5.33 9.51
N LEU A 88 -12.31 -4.52 8.75
CA LEU A 88 -11.75 -3.61 7.74
C LEU A 88 -10.96 -2.47 8.39
N ARG A 89 -11.41 -1.98 9.54
CA ARG A 89 -10.70 -0.92 10.30
C ARG A 89 -9.40 -1.44 10.89
N TYR A 90 -9.40 -2.64 11.46
CA TYR A 90 -8.21 -3.22 12.06
C TYR A 90 -7.17 -3.62 11.02
N THR A 91 -7.57 -4.16 9.88
CA THR A 91 -6.61 -4.51 8.81
C THR A 91 -5.97 -3.26 8.20
N THR A 92 -6.75 -2.19 7.96
CA THR A 92 -6.20 -0.92 7.48
C THR A 92 -5.38 -0.18 8.55
N LEU A 93 -5.74 -0.29 9.82
CA LEU A 93 -4.94 0.23 10.93
C LEU A 93 -3.60 -0.50 11.05
N LEU A 94 -3.60 -1.83 10.94
CA LEU A 94 -2.37 -2.63 10.95
C LEU A 94 -1.41 -2.18 9.84
N ALA A 95 -1.92 -1.96 8.62
CA ALA A 95 -1.12 -1.43 7.52
C ALA A 95 -0.44 -0.10 7.89
N VAL A 96 -1.19 0.82 8.50
CA VAL A 96 -0.67 2.13 8.95
C VAL A 96 0.37 2.00 10.06
N LEU A 97 0.14 1.12 11.04
CA LEU A 97 1.07 0.90 12.15
C LEU A 97 2.37 0.24 11.71
N LEU A 98 2.35 -0.54 10.62
CA LEU A 98 3.54 -1.13 10.03
C LEU A 98 4.35 -0.15 9.16
N LEU A 99 3.78 0.98 8.72
CA LEU A 99 4.50 1.95 7.89
C LEU A 99 5.76 2.52 8.58
N PRO A 100 5.72 2.96 9.86
CA PRO A 100 6.93 3.41 10.55
C PRO A 100 8.03 2.34 10.61
N VAL A 101 7.64 1.08 10.82
CA VAL A 101 8.56 -0.07 10.82
C VAL A 101 9.19 -0.25 9.42
N GLN A 102 8.38 -0.13 8.37
CA GLN A 102 8.85 -0.20 6.99
C GLN A 102 9.84 0.92 6.64
N ILE A 103 9.53 2.14 7.07
CA ILE A 103 10.38 3.33 6.87
C ILE A 103 11.71 3.14 7.60
N PHE A 104 11.68 2.68 8.86
CA PHE A 104 12.87 2.39 9.63
C PHE A 104 13.77 1.35 8.96
N PHE A 105 13.21 0.21 8.55
CA PHE A 105 13.99 -0.80 7.84
C PHE A 105 14.46 -0.33 6.47
N GLY A 106 13.71 0.54 5.78
CA GLY A 106 14.12 1.13 4.51
C GLY A 106 15.25 2.14 4.65
N ALA A 107 15.30 2.92 5.73
CA ALA A 107 16.48 3.72 6.04
C ALA A 107 17.69 2.81 6.32
N ASN A 108 17.46 1.70 7.03
CA ASN A 108 18.52 0.75 7.36
C ASN A 108 19.13 0.04 6.13
N THR A 109 18.36 -0.21 5.06
CA THR A 109 18.90 -0.79 3.82
C THR A 109 19.89 0.14 3.11
N VAL A 110 19.78 1.46 3.34
CA VAL A 110 20.65 2.49 2.76
C VAL A 110 21.87 2.73 3.64
N LEU A 111 21.69 2.76 4.97
CA LEU A 111 22.77 3.06 5.91
C LEU A 111 23.69 1.86 6.17
N ASN A 112 23.14 0.65 6.27
CA ASN A 112 23.87 -0.56 6.70
C ASN A 112 23.81 -1.68 5.66
N PHE A 113 23.55 -1.35 4.39
CA PHE A 113 23.31 -2.26 3.26
C PHE A 113 23.76 -3.71 3.48
N GLY A 114 22.80 -4.64 3.50
CA GLY A 114 23.09 -6.05 3.75
C GLY A 114 21.86 -6.93 3.67
N VAL A 115 22.08 -8.24 3.58
CA VAL A 115 21.00 -9.23 3.40
C VAL A 115 19.97 -9.14 4.52
N THR A 116 20.41 -9.01 5.78
CA THR A 116 19.51 -8.90 6.93
C THR A 116 18.62 -7.65 6.85
N ALA A 117 19.20 -6.49 6.53
CA ALA A 117 18.43 -5.25 6.39
C ALA A 117 17.40 -5.36 5.26
N SER A 118 17.82 -5.87 4.10
CA SER A 118 16.95 -6.09 2.94
C SER A 118 15.82 -7.07 3.23
N MET A 119 16.10 -8.16 3.95
CA MET A 119 15.07 -9.15 4.32
C MET A 119 14.07 -8.60 5.32
N MET A 120 14.52 -7.85 6.34
CA MET A 120 13.62 -7.21 7.31
C MET A 120 12.71 -6.17 6.64
N HIS A 121 13.27 -5.36 5.74
CA HIS A 121 12.50 -4.40 4.95
C HIS A 121 11.49 -5.10 4.03
N GLN A 122 11.89 -6.19 3.37
CA GLN A 122 11.01 -6.95 2.48
C GLN A 122 9.89 -7.66 3.26
N PHE A 123 10.20 -8.22 4.43
CA PHE A 123 9.22 -8.90 5.28
C PHE A 123 8.13 -7.93 5.77
N ALA A 124 8.53 -6.76 6.27
CA ALA A 124 7.59 -5.73 6.69
C ALA A 124 6.73 -5.23 5.50
N ALA A 125 7.30 -5.15 4.29
CA ALA A 125 6.54 -4.81 3.07
C ALA A 125 5.44 -5.84 2.78
N GLN A 126 5.76 -7.13 2.88
CA GLN A 126 4.79 -8.21 2.67
C GLN A 126 3.70 -8.24 3.74
N ALA A 127 4.02 -7.90 4.99
CA ALA A 127 3.02 -7.78 6.05
C ALA A 127 2.03 -6.64 5.77
N ILE A 128 2.52 -5.46 5.33
CA ILE A 128 1.67 -4.36 4.88
C ILE A 128 0.80 -4.81 3.70
N PHE A 129 1.41 -5.40 2.68
CA PHE A 129 0.70 -5.85 1.48
C PHE A 129 -0.39 -6.87 1.82
N GLY A 130 -0.09 -7.88 2.63
CA GLY A 130 -1.06 -8.87 3.10
C GLY A 130 -2.25 -8.24 3.83
N SER A 131 -1.98 -7.26 4.72
CA SER A 131 -3.05 -6.54 5.42
C SER A 131 -3.97 -5.76 4.46
N LEU A 132 -3.41 -5.15 3.41
CA LEU A 132 -4.16 -4.44 2.37
C LEU A 132 -4.95 -5.39 1.49
N VAL A 133 -4.39 -6.54 1.10
CA VAL A 133 -5.10 -7.59 0.35
C VAL A 133 -6.31 -8.07 1.14
N ILE A 134 -6.15 -8.36 2.44
CA ILE A 134 -7.26 -8.77 3.31
C ILE A 134 -8.33 -7.66 3.37
N ALA A 135 -7.92 -6.39 3.54
CA ALA A 135 -8.85 -5.25 3.54
C ALA A 135 -9.63 -5.13 2.22
N THR A 136 -8.94 -5.26 1.09
CA THR A 136 -9.54 -5.23 -0.25
C THR A 136 -10.53 -6.38 -0.43
N THR A 137 -10.16 -7.61 -0.09
CA THR A 137 -11.04 -8.79 -0.16
C THR A 137 -12.31 -8.60 0.68
N ILE A 138 -12.18 -8.14 1.94
CA ILE A 138 -13.34 -7.84 2.80
C ILE A 138 -14.26 -6.80 2.15
N ALA A 139 -13.70 -5.77 1.53
CA ALA A 139 -14.47 -4.70 0.89
C ALA A 139 -15.27 -5.19 -0.33
N TYR A 140 -14.73 -6.11 -1.13
CA TYR A 140 -15.42 -6.69 -2.29
C TYR A 140 -16.44 -7.77 -1.90
N VAL A 141 -16.10 -8.68 -0.97
CA VAL A 141 -17.02 -9.74 -0.51
C VAL A 141 -18.28 -9.14 0.11
N LYS A 142 -18.14 -8.14 0.99
CA LYS A 142 -19.31 -7.46 1.60
C LYS A 142 -20.17 -6.74 0.57
N HIS A 143 -19.58 -6.19 -0.49
CA HIS A 143 -20.34 -5.53 -1.55
C HIS A 143 -21.16 -6.55 -2.37
N GLY A 144 -20.56 -7.69 -2.73
CA GLY A 144 -21.25 -8.78 -3.43
C GLY A 144 -22.46 -9.30 -2.66
N ALA A 145 -22.32 -9.49 -1.35
CA ALA A 145 -23.41 -9.90 -0.47
C ALA A 145 -24.56 -8.88 -0.42
N SER A 146 -24.25 -7.57 -0.44
CA SER A 146 -25.28 -6.51 -0.46
C SER A 146 -26.00 -6.42 -1.81
N SER A 147 -25.33 -6.69 -2.93
CA SER A 147 -25.96 -6.69 -4.26
C SER A 147 -26.85 -7.91 -4.53
N GLY A 148 -26.57 -9.05 -3.89
CA GLY A 148 -27.37 -10.28 -4.04
C GLY A 148 -28.66 -10.31 -3.22
N GLN A 149 -28.88 -9.33 -2.33
CA GLN A 149 -30.09 -9.21 -1.49
C GLN A 149 -31.12 -8.21 -2.04
N SER A 150 -31.08 -7.85 -3.33
CA SER A 150 -32.21 -7.12 -3.94
C SER A 150 -33.47 -7.97 -3.81
N PRO A 151 -34.57 -7.46 -3.22
CA PRO A 151 -35.80 -8.23 -3.11
C PRO A 151 -36.32 -8.50 -4.52
N SER A 152 -36.37 -9.78 -4.90
CA SER A 152 -37.31 -10.22 -5.93
C SER A 152 -38.69 -9.74 -5.49
N GLY A 153 -39.31 -8.87 -6.29
CA GLY A 153 -40.61 -8.27 -6.00
C GLY A 153 -41.70 -9.30 -5.71
N PRO A 154 -42.83 -8.87 -5.12
CA PRO A 154 -43.82 -9.79 -4.58
C PRO A 154 -44.36 -10.71 -5.68
N ASN A 155 -44.45 -11.99 -5.33
CA ASN A 155 -45.23 -12.99 -6.04
C ASN A 155 -46.69 -12.48 -6.11
N VAL A 156 -47.12 -12.01 -7.27
CA VAL A 156 -48.54 -11.77 -7.53
C VAL A 156 -49.18 -13.15 -7.66
N GLN A 157 -49.61 -13.69 -6.52
CA GLN A 157 -50.65 -14.71 -6.52
C GLN A 157 -51.89 -14.03 -7.09
N HIS A 158 -52.21 -14.33 -8.36
CA HIS A 158 -53.59 -14.28 -8.80
C HIS A 158 -54.35 -15.28 -7.94
N ALA A 159 -55.06 -14.77 -6.94
CA ALA A 159 -56.20 -15.46 -6.37
C ALA A 159 -57.27 -15.49 -7.45
N ASP A 160 -57.75 -16.70 -7.73
CA ASP A 160 -58.94 -16.97 -8.50
C ASP A 160 -60.12 -16.19 -7.94
N ASP A 161 -60.92 -15.58 -8.82
CA ASP A 161 -62.38 -15.37 -8.72
C ASP A 161 -62.93 -15.05 -10.13
#